data_AF-A0A1M6IAP5-F1
#
_entry.id   AF-A0A1M6IAP5-F1
#
_cell.length_a   1.000
_cell.length_b   1.000
_cell.length_c   1.000
_cell.angle_alpha   90.00
_cell.angle_beta   90.00
_cell.angle_gamma   90.00
#
_symmetry.space_group_name_H-M   'P 1'
#
loop_
_entity.id
_entity.type
_entity.pdbx_description
1 polymer ?
#
loop_
_entity_poly.entity_id
_entity_poly.type
_entity_poly.pdbx_seq_one_letter_code
_entity_poly.pdbx_strand_id
1 'polypeptide(L)'
;MIFRVTTPLDDAALTAFLEGQDSAWLAEQLMLAADDDPITRIRLTAAAGSESAVDDARAVLLTAVEQHLPEEEADDDALHRAIDLLDDLVDYGFEDEGGDIADEARDTYVDRHGDDDSDHLSRLSALADD
;
A
#
# COMPACT_ATOMS: atom_id res chain seq x y z
N MET A 1 -28.33 -28.51 10.94
CA MET A 1 -27.62 -28.72 9.66
C MET A 1 -27.19 -27.35 9.20
N ILE A 2 -25.93 -26.97 9.45
CA ILE A 2 -25.42 -25.64 9.06
C ILE A 2 -24.82 -25.82 7.67
N PHE A 3 -25.45 -25.22 6.65
CA PHE A 3 -24.85 -25.11 5.33
C PHE A 3 -23.60 -24.23 5.46
N ARG A 4 -22.42 -24.81 5.23
CA ARG A 4 -21.23 -24.02 4.91
C ARG A 4 -21.55 -23.28 3.61
N VAL A 5 -21.70 -21.96 3.67
CA VAL A 5 -21.72 -21.13 2.48
C VAL A 5 -20.31 -21.23 1.88
N THR A 6 -20.21 -21.87 0.72
CA THR A 6 -18.96 -22.06 -0.05
C THR A 6 -18.82 -21.05 -1.18
N THR A 7 -19.72 -20.05 -1.24
CA THR A 7 -19.66 -18.97 -2.22
C THR A 7 -18.86 -17.83 -1.60
N PRO A 8 -17.82 -17.31 -2.28
CA PRO A 8 -17.18 -16.06 -1.88
C PRO A 8 -18.23 -14.97 -1.68
N LEU A 9 -18.11 -14.17 -0.64
CA LEU A 9 -18.91 -12.96 -0.52
C LEU A 9 -18.51 -12.01 -1.66
N ASP A 10 -19.50 -11.41 -2.31
CA ASP A 10 -19.25 -10.27 -3.20
C ASP A 10 -19.16 -8.97 -2.38
N ASP A 11 -18.65 -7.91 -3.00
CA ASP A 11 -18.39 -6.62 -2.34
C ASP A 11 -19.66 -5.98 -1.78
N ALA A 12 -20.81 -6.18 -2.44
CA ALA A 12 -22.08 -5.64 -1.99
C ALA A 12 -22.55 -6.34 -0.70
N ALA A 13 -22.44 -7.67 -0.64
CA ALA A 13 -22.77 -8.43 0.55
C ALA A 13 -21.78 -8.17 1.70
N LEU A 14 -20.49 -7.97 1.40
CA LEU A 14 -19.49 -7.59 2.39
C LEU A 14 -19.77 -6.19 2.95
N THR A 15 -20.06 -5.21 2.09
CA THR A 15 -20.41 -3.85 2.51
C THR A 15 -21.64 -3.86 3.41
N ALA A 16 -22.72 -4.51 3.00
CA ALA A 16 -23.94 -4.62 3.80
C ALA A 16 -23.71 -5.32 5.15
N PHE A 17 -22.81 -6.31 5.19
CA PHE A 17 -22.40 -6.94 6.44
C PHE A 17 -21.68 -5.94 7.36
N LEU A 18 -20.68 -5.22 6.84
CA LEU A 18 -19.88 -4.26 7.61
C LEU A 18 -20.71 -3.09 8.13
N GLU A 19 -21.61 -2.55 7.31
CA GLU A 19 -22.56 -1.48 7.71
C GLU A 19 -23.48 -1.89 8.87
N GLY A 20 -23.73 -3.19 9.02
CA GLY A 20 -24.53 -3.75 10.11
C GLY A 20 -23.78 -4.00 11.41
N GLN A 21 -22.45 -3.80 11.45
CA GLN A 21 -21.63 -4.10 12.63
C GLN A 21 -21.47 -2.90 13.56
N ASP A 22 -21.11 -3.21 14.81
CA ASP A 22 -20.77 -2.21 15.81
C ASP A 22 -19.41 -1.55 15.51
N SER A 23 -19.30 -0.25 15.77
CA SER A 23 -18.08 0.52 15.45
C SER A 23 -16.87 0.13 16.29
N ALA A 24 -17.06 -0.30 17.54
CA ALA A 24 -15.95 -0.80 18.35
C ALA A 24 -15.44 -2.13 17.79
N TRP A 25 -16.35 -3.01 17.37
CA TRP A 25 -15.98 -4.26 16.70
C TRP A 25 -15.22 -3.99 15.38
N LEU A 26 -15.68 -3.05 14.55
CA LEU A 26 -14.99 -2.68 13.31
C LEU A 26 -13.59 -2.14 13.58
N ALA A 27 -13.43 -1.27 14.58
CA ALA A 27 -12.12 -0.75 14.97
C ALA A 27 -11.18 -1.89 15.43
N GLU A 28 -11.69 -2.86 16.18
CA GLU A 28 -10.91 -4.06 16.56
C GLU A 28 -10.45 -4.86 15.34
N GLN A 29 -11.34 -5.09 14.35
CA GLN A 29 -10.96 -5.83 13.14
C GLN A 29 -9.92 -5.06 12.29
N LEU A 30 -10.04 -3.74 12.18
CA LEU A 30 -9.05 -2.91 11.49
C LEU A 30 -7.69 -2.95 12.19
N MET A 31 -7.68 -2.92 13.52
CA MET A 31 -6.44 -3.06 14.29
C MET A 31 -5.79 -4.43 14.08
N LEU A 32 -6.59 -5.51 14.03
CA LEU A 32 -6.07 -6.85 13.71
C LEU A 32 -5.47 -6.91 12.30
N ALA A 33 -6.15 -6.33 11.30
CA ALA A 33 -5.62 -6.25 9.94
C ALA A 33 -4.32 -5.43 9.86
N ALA A 34 -4.25 -4.32 10.62
CA ALA A 34 -3.06 -3.49 10.72
C ALA A 34 -1.89 -4.19 11.45
N ASP A 35 -2.18 -5.08 12.40
CA ASP A 35 -1.17 -5.92 13.04
C ASP A 35 -0.54 -6.92 12.07
N ASP A 36 -1.34 -7.46 11.15
CA ASP A 36 -0.89 -8.46 10.16
C ASP A 36 -0.21 -7.84 8.92
N ASP A 37 -0.62 -6.64 8.50
CA ASP A 37 -0.13 -5.99 7.28
C ASP A 37 0.38 -4.55 7.54
N PRO A 38 1.70 -4.30 7.40
CA PRO A 38 2.29 -2.97 7.58
C PRO A 38 1.67 -1.89 6.69
N ILE A 39 1.32 -2.22 5.44
CA ILE A 39 0.71 -1.25 4.50
C ILE A 39 -0.66 -0.80 5.03
N THR A 40 -1.45 -1.75 5.52
CA THR A 40 -2.75 -1.45 6.14
C THR A 40 -2.60 -0.53 7.36
N ARG A 41 -1.57 -0.75 8.20
CA ARG A 41 -1.27 0.15 9.33
C ARG A 41 -0.93 1.57 8.87
N ILE A 42 -0.10 1.70 7.83
CA ILE A 42 0.30 3.01 7.30
C ILE A 42 -0.92 3.75 6.73
N ARG A 43 -1.77 3.06 5.95
CA ARG A 43 -3.03 3.63 5.43
C ARG A 43 -3.93 4.18 6.53
N LEU A 44 -4.14 3.42 7.61
CA LEU A 44 -4.95 3.90 8.74
C LEU A 44 -4.29 5.09 9.46
N THR A 45 -2.97 5.13 9.53
CA THR A 45 -2.21 6.21 10.16
C THR A 45 -2.26 7.50 9.32
N ALA A 46 -2.15 7.37 7.99
CA ALA A 46 -2.31 8.46 7.04
C ALA A 46 -3.75 8.98 7.04
N ALA A 47 -4.75 8.10 7.01
CA ALA A 47 -6.16 8.46 7.10
C ALA A 47 -6.51 9.19 8.42
N ALA A 48 -5.74 8.95 9.48
CA ALA A 48 -5.85 9.68 10.74
C ALA A 48 -5.14 11.06 10.72
N GLY A 49 -4.47 11.41 9.62
CA GLY A 49 -3.73 12.67 9.43
C GLY A 49 -2.39 12.71 10.15
N SER A 50 -1.79 11.55 10.46
CA SER A 50 -0.50 11.51 11.15
C SER A 50 0.65 11.49 10.15
N GLU A 51 1.51 12.50 10.21
CA GLU A 51 2.74 12.63 9.39
C GLU A 51 3.70 11.45 9.55
N SER A 52 3.62 10.69 10.66
CA SER A 52 4.42 9.47 10.83
C SER A 52 4.16 8.41 9.75
N ALA A 53 3.00 8.47 9.08
CA ALA A 53 2.70 7.57 7.97
C ALA A 53 3.65 7.79 6.78
N VAL A 54 4.13 9.02 6.57
CA VAL A 54 5.07 9.36 5.49
C VAL A 54 6.41 8.67 5.71
N ASP A 55 6.96 8.78 6.93
CA ASP A 55 8.23 8.14 7.29
C ASP A 55 8.13 6.61 7.18
N ASP A 56 7.02 6.03 7.63
CA ASP A 56 6.80 4.58 7.56
C ASP A 56 6.60 4.11 6.11
N ALA A 57 5.87 4.86 5.29
CA ALA A 57 5.69 4.58 3.86
C ALA A 57 7.01 4.60 3.10
N ARG A 58 7.83 5.63 3.34
CA ARG A 58 9.18 5.75 2.79
C ARG A 58 10.02 4.51 3.14
N ALA A 59 10.05 4.13 4.42
CA ALA A 59 10.82 2.97 4.86
C ALA A 59 10.36 1.67 4.20
N VAL A 60 9.04 1.46 4.08
CA VAL A 60 8.47 0.27 3.43
C VAL A 60 8.80 0.23 1.95
N LEU A 61 8.63 1.34 1.22
CA LEU A 61 8.88 1.39 -0.22
C LEU A 61 10.36 1.17 -0.55
N LEU A 62 11.27 1.85 0.14
CA LEU A 62 12.70 1.68 -0.10
C LEU A 62 13.14 0.24 0.19
N THR A 63 12.60 -0.36 1.26
CA THR A 63 12.85 -1.78 1.56
C THR A 63 12.32 -2.69 0.44
N ALA A 64 11.14 -2.42 -0.11
CA ALA A 64 10.58 -3.18 -1.22
C ALA A 64 11.43 -3.05 -2.50
N VAL A 65 11.92 -1.85 -2.82
CA VAL A 65 12.84 -1.61 -3.95
C VAL A 65 14.15 -2.37 -3.77
N GLU A 66 14.72 -2.37 -2.56
CA GLU A 66 15.97 -3.08 -2.25
C GLU A 66 15.81 -4.61 -2.38
N GLN A 67 14.66 -5.13 -1.96
CA GLN A 67 14.37 -6.57 -1.96
C GLN A 67 13.85 -7.07 -3.30
N HIS A 68 13.38 -6.20 -4.19
CA HIS A 68 12.86 -6.57 -5.49
C HIS A 68 13.88 -7.34 -6.33
N LEU A 69 13.43 -8.46 -6.91
CA LEU A 69 14.20 -9.32 -7.80
C LEU A 69 13.45 -9.43 -9.15
N PRO A 70 13.91 -8.75 -10.23
CA PRO A 70 13.19 -8.65 -11.50
C PRO A 70 12.89 -9.98 -12.21
N GLU A 71 13.58 -11.06 -11.85
CA GLU A 71 13.42 -12.39 -12.47
C GLU A 71 12.47 -13.31 -11.70
N GLU A 72 11.93 -12.88 -10.54
CA GLU A 72 11.01 -13.66 -9.72
C GLU A 72 9.59 -13.05 -9.75
N GLU A 73 8.68 -13.62 -10.54
CA GLU A 73 7.29 -13.16 -10.69
C GLU A 73 6.47 -13.11 -9.37
N ALA A 74 7.00 -13.66 -8.27
CA ALA A 74 6.34 -13.68 -6.97
C ALA A 74 6.58 -12.40 -6.13
N ASP A 75 7.64 -11.63 -6.41
CA ASP A 75 8.01 -10.42 -5.65
C ASP A 75 7.42 -9.12 -6.24
N ASP A 76 6.79 -9.19 -7.41
CA ASP A 76 6.16 -8.05 -8.09
C ASP A 76 4.99 -7.48 -7.28
N ASP A 77 4.25 -8.33 -6.56
CA ASP A 77 3.10 -7.92 -5.74
C ASP A 77 3.51 -7.00 -4.58
N ALA A 78 4.70 -7.22 -3.98
CA ALA A 78 5.13 -6.44 -2.83
C ALA A 78 5.56 -5.02 -3.22
N LEU A 79 6.34 -4.89 -4.30
CA LEU A 79 6.76 -3.58 -4.80
C LEU A 79 5.58 -2.81 -5.37
N HIS A 80 4.69 -3.43 -6.16
CA HIS A 80 3.48 -2.78 -6.64
C HIS A 80 2.62 -2.25 -5.48
N ARG A 81 2.37 -3.06 -4.46
CA ARG A 81 1.58 -2.61 -3.30
C ARG A 81 2.24 -1.46 -2.53
N ALA A 82 3.57 -1.44 -2.45
CA ALA A 82 4.30 -0.35 -1.83
C ALA A 82 4.27 0.93 -2.67
N ILE A 83 4.25 0.82 -4.00
CA ILE A 83 4.07 1.96 -4.90
C ILE A 83 2.63 2.49 -4.83
N ASP A 84 1.62 1.61 -4.82
CA ASP A 84 0.20 1.98 -4.68
C ASP A 84 -0.09 2.73 -3.37
N LEU A 85 0.72 2.49 -2.32
CA LEU A 85 0.63 3.24 -1.07
C LEU A 85 0.88 4.74 -1.26
N LEU A 86 1.66 5.15 -2.28
CA LEU A 86 1.89 6.56 -2.57
C LEU A 86 0.62 7.24 -3.09
N ASP A 87 -0.20 6.55 -3.89
CA ASP A 87 -1.52 7.07 -4.30
C ASP A 87 -2.44 7.25 -3.09
N ASP A 88 -2.40 6.29 -2.15
CA ASP A 88 -3.18 6.43 -0.91
C ASP A 88 -2.71 7.64 -0.09
N LEU A 89 -1.40 7.93 -0.04
CA LEU A 89 -0.88 9.12 0.64
C LEU A 89 -1.39 10.41 -0.02
N VAL A 90 -1.41 10.46 -1.36
CA VAL A 90 -2.01 11.58 -2.12
C VAL A 90 -3.47 11.75 -1.74
N ASP A 91 -4.26 10.66 -1.75
CA ASP A 91 -5.68 10.69 -1.37
C ASP A 91 -5.92 11.14 0.09
N TYR A 92 -4.92 11.00 0.96
CA TYR A 92 -4.95 11.46 2.35
C TYR A 92 -4.37 12.88 2.57
N GLY A 93 -3.90 13.55 1.51
CA GLY A 93 -3.41 14.92 1.56
C GLY A 93 -1.92 15.06 1.87
N PHE A 94 -1.12 14.06 1.50
CA PHE A 94 0.34 14.07 1.57
C PHE A 94 0.96 14.05 0.18
N GLU A 95 0.44 14.89 -0.73
CA GLU A 95 0.83 14.88 -2.14
C GLU A 95 2.31 15.23 -2.34
N ASP A 96 2.77 16.31 -1.69
CA ASP A 96 4.17 16.75 -1.76
C ASP A 96 5.11 15.67 -1.23
N GLU A 97 4.79 15.07 -0.07
CA GLU A 97 5.60 14.01 0.51
C GLU A 97 5.57 12.71 -0.30
N GLY A 98 4.44 12.39 -0.95
CA GLY A 98 4.31 11.25 -1.84
C GLY A 98 5.26 11.35 -3.05
N GLY A 99 5.33 12.55 -3.66
CA GLY A 99 6.26 12.84 -4.75
C GLY A 99 7.73 12.75 -4.32
N ASP A 100 8.08 13.31 -3.16
CA ASP A 100 9.44 13.23 -2.59
C ASP A 100 9.88 11.78 -2.34
N ILE A 101 8.96 10.92 -1.86
CA ILE A 101 9.23 9.49 -1.67
C ILE A 101 9.39 8.77 -3.00
N ALA A 102 8.55 9.09 -3.99
CA ALA A 102 8.62 8.50 -5.33
C ALA A 102 9.96 8.79 -6.01
N ASP A 103 10.44 10.03 -5.92
CA ASP A 103 11.72 10.48 -6.48
C ASP A 103 12.91 9.71 -5.86
N GLU A 104 12.94 9.58 -4.53
CA GLU A 104 13.99 8.82 -3.82
C GLU A 104 13.94 7.32 -4.15
N ALA A 105 12.74 6.73 -4.21
CA ALA A 105 12.57 5.34 -4.56
C ALA A 105 12.98 5.06 -6.02
N ARG A 106 12.68 5.98 -6.94
CA ARG A 106 13.12 5.92 -8.35
C ARG A 106 14.63 5.91 -8.43
N ASP A 107 15.31 6.84 -7.77
CA ASP A 107 16.77 6.93 -7.78
C ASP A 107 17.40 5.66 -7.21
N THR A 108 16.85 5.15 -6.11
CA THR A 108 17.29 3.88 -5.49
C THR A 108 17.07 2.69 -6.42
N TYR A 109 15.95 2.64 -7.14
CA TYR A 109 15.65 1.58 -8.11
C TYR A 109 16.67 1.59 -9.26
N VAL A 110 16.90 2.75 -9.87
CA VAL A 110 17.84 2.92 -10.99
C VAL A 110 19.27 2.56 -10.57
N ASP A 111 19.70 2.95 -9.38
CA ASP A 111 21.04 2.63 -8.86
C ASP A 111 21.25 1.10 -8.69
N ARG A 112 20.16 0.37 -8.42
CA ARG A 112 20.23 -1.07 -8.12
C ARG A 112 19.97 -1.96 -9.34
N HIS A 113 18.95 -1.64 -10.11
CA HIS A 113 18.42 -2.47 -11.19
C HIS A 113 18.76 -1.91 -12.57
N GLY A 114 19.11 -0.62 -12.63
CA GLY A 114 19.34 0.13 -13.86
C GLY A 114 18.11 0.88 -14.33
N ASP A 115 18.31 1.67 -15.38
CA ASP A 115 17.23 2.30 -16.14
C ASP A 115 16.65 1.24 -17.09
N ASP A 116 15.61 0.57 -16.64
CA ASP A 116 14.85 -0.41 -17.41
C ASP A 116 13.47 0.14 -17.79
N ASP A 117 12.93 -0.31 -18.91
CA ASP A 117 11.57 0.08 -19.33
C ASP A 117 10.49 -0.66 -18.48
N SER A 118 10.74 -0.90 -17.18
CA SER A 118 9.81 -1.60 -16.30
C SER A 118 8.59 -0.74 -15.95
N ASP A 119 7.49 -1.43 -15.63
CA ASP A 119 6.27 -0.79 -15.15
C ASP A 119 6.51 -0.07 -13.81
N HIS A 120 7.36 -0.63 -12.93
CA HIS A 120 7.73 -0.03 -11.65
C HIS A 120 8.45 1.31 -11.81
N LEU A 121 9.49 1.35 -12.65
CA LEU A 121 10.26 2.57 -12.87
C LEU A 121 9.40 3.65 -13.55
N SER A 122 8.57 3.24 -14.50
CA SER A 122 7.60 4.11 -15.15
C SER A 122 6.61 4.70 -14.15
N ARG A 123 6.11 3.90 -13.20
CA ARG A 123 5.15 4.34 -12.18
C ARG A 123 5.77 5.29 -11.17
N LEU A 124 6.97 4.98 -10.67
CA LEU A 124 7.71 5.85 -9.76
C LEU A 124 8.02 7.21 -10.40
N SER A 125 8.43 7.21 -11.67
CA SER A 125 8.68 8.46 -12.40
C SER A 125 7.41 9.30 -12.55
N ALA A 126 6.29 8.68 -12.87
CA ALA A 126 5.02 9.38 -12.98
C ALA A 126 4.56 10.01 -11.66
N LEU A 127 4.80 9.36 -10.53
CA LEU A 127 4.45 9.86 -9.19
C LEU A 127 5.39 10.97 -8.72
N ALA A 128 6.66 10.95 -9.12
CA ALA A 128 7.63 11.98 -8.76
C ALA A 128 7.42 13.31 -9.51
N ASP A 129 6.78 13.25 -10.69
CA ASP A 129 6.60 14.39 -11.60
C ASP A 129 5.18 15.04 -11.54
N ASP A 130 4.27 14.50 -10.71
CA ASP A 130 2.87 14.98 -10.55
C ASP A 130 2.77 16.17 -9.56
#